data_AF-A0A6S7HQQ5-F1
#
_entry.id   AF-A0A6S7HQQ5-F1
#
_cell.length_a   1.000
_cell.length_b   1.000
_cell.length_c   1.000
_cell.angle_alpha   90.00
_cell.angle_beta   90.00
_cell.angle_gamma   90.00
#
_symmetry.space_group_name_H-M   'P 1'
#
loop_
_entity.id
_entity.type
_entity.pdbx_description
1 polymer ?
#
loop_
_entity_poly.entity_id
_entity_poly.type
_entity_poly.pdbx_seq_one_letter_code
_entity_poly.pdbx_strand_id
1 'polypeptide(L)'
;MSLDFGLRRFCNYLVGAPQTIYVVTDHKPLCSIFNKNQKGSIRTDRIKLRHQDVRYEVVYQEGKLIQVDFTSRKAQPLQMMTNEEREEAEELNNLLYMLPLVEPNTI
;
A
#
# COMPACT_ATOMS: atom_id res chain seq x y z
N MET A 1 4.55 -4.19 5.56
CA MET A 1 3.18 -4.32 6.10
C MET A 1 2.26 -4.13 4.92
N SER A 2 1.23 -4.96 4.74
CA SER A 2 0.37 -4.97 3.54
C SER A 2 -0.28 -3.60 3.27
N LEU A 3 -0.76 -2.92 4.31
CA LEU A 3 -1.32 -1.57 4.21
C LEU A 3 -0.32 -0.56 3.60
N ASP A 4 0.91 -0.52 4.12
CA ASP A 4 1.96 0.37 3.60
C ASP A 4 2.31 0.05 2.15
N PHE A 5 2.36 -1.23 1.79
CA PHE A 5 2.59 -1.65 0.42
C PHE A 5 1.47 -1.19 -0.52
N GLY A 6 0.20 -1.39 -0.16
CA GLY A 6 -0.93 -0.99 -0.97
C GLY A 6 -0.97 0.52 -1.21
N LEU A 7 -0.83 1.32 -0.14
CA LEU A 7 -0.82 2.78 -0.25
C LEU A 7 0.32 3.29 -1.15
N ARG A 8 1.53 2.70 -1.04
CA ARG A 8 2.66 3.06 -1.91
C ARG A 8 2.44 2.63 -3.35
N ARG A 9 2.00 1.39 -3.56
CA ARG A 9 1.87 0.79 -4.89
C ARG A 9 0.84 1.53 -5.74
N PHE A 10 -0.22 2.01 -5.12
CA PHE A 10 -1.32 2.69 -5.79
C PHE A 10 -1.32 4.21 -5.58
N CYS A 11 -0.24 4.77 -5.02
CA CYS A 11 -0.14 6.19 -4.64
C CYS A 11 -0.65 7.14 -5.75
N ASN A 12 -0.23 6.93 -7.00
CA ASN A 12 -0.62 7.75 -8.15
C ASN A 12 -2.15 7.80 -8.40
N TYR A 13 -2.90 6.79 -7.95
CA TYR A 13 -4.36 6.75 -8.06
C TYR A 13 -5.06 7.24 -6.80
N LEU A 14 -4.37 7.22 -5.65
CA LEU A 14 -4.93 7.57 -4.35
C LEU A 14 -4.70 9.05 -4.00
N VAL A 15 -3.56 9.61 -4.41
CA VAL A 15 -3.22 11.02 -4.16
C VAL A 15 -4.17 11.91 -4.96
N GLY A 16 -4.74 12.92 -4.28
CA GLY A 16 -5.71 13.83 -4.89
C GLY A 16 -7.12 13.25 -5.04
N ALA A 17 -7.37 12.00 -4.63
CA ALA A 17 -8.70 11.41 -4.68
C ALA A 17 -9.71 12.30 -3.92
N PRO A 18 -10.87 12.65 -4.50
CA PRO A 18 -11.82 13.57 -3.88
C PRO A 18 -12.50 12.97 -2.64
N GLN A 19 -12.57 11.65 -2.56
CA GLN A 19 -13.21 10.90 -1.48
C GLN A 19 -12.17 10.23 -0.58
N THR A 20 -12.60 9.87 0.63
CA THR A 20 -11.78 9.06 1.55
C THR A 20 -11.64 7.65 1.01
N ILE A 21 -10.40 7.16 0.96
CA ILE A 21 -10.08 5.80 0.53
C ILE A 21 -10.24 4.82 1.69
N TYR A 22 -10.99 3.74 1.49
CA TYR A 22 -11.13 2.69 2.51
C TYR A 22 -10.07 1.60 2.35
N VAL A 23 -9.22 1.45 3.37
CA VAL A 23 -8.24 0.36 3.46
C VAL A 23 -8.82 -0.74 4.34
N VAL A 24 -9.23 -1.84 3.72
CA VAL A 24 -9.85 -2.96 4.42
C VAL A 24 -8.78 -3.89 5.00
N THR A 25 -8.95 -4.30 6.26
CA THR A 25 -8.06 -5.25 6.94
C THR A 25 -8.81 -6.17 7.90
N ASP A 26 -8.34 -7.41 8.04
CA ASP A 26 -8.73 -8.34 9.11
C ASP A 26 -8.02 -8.08 10.44
N HIS A 27 -7.05 -7.16 10.48
CA HIS A 27 -6.29 -6.88 11.67
C HIS A 27 -6.91 -5.72 12.46
N LYS A 28 -7.88 -6.04 13.31
CA LYS A 28 -8.65 -5.08 14.13
C LYS A 28 -7.80 -4.03 14.87
N PRO A 29 -6.63 -4.36 15.47
CA PRO A 29 -5.80 -3.34 16.10
C PRO A 29 -5.29 -2.24 15.16
N LEU A 30 -5.15 -2.51 13.85
CA LEU A 30 -4.70 -1.48 12.90
C LEU A 30 -5.75 -0.38 12.73
N CYS A 31 -7.04 -0.69 12.87
CA CYS A 31 -8.10 0.32 12.79
C CYS A 31 -7.92 1.38 13.90
N SER A 32 -7.67 0.93 15.14
CA SER A 32 -7.42 1.84 16.26
C SER A 32 -6.12 2.61 16.11
N ILE A 33 -5.05 1.96 15.63
CA ILE A 33 -3.77 2.62 15.43
C ILE A 33 -3.89 3.67 14.34
N PHE A 34 -4.41 3.35 13.15
CA PHE A 34 -4.34 4.24 11.99
C PHE A 34 -5.44 5.30 11.95
N ASN A 35 -6.64 5.04 12.47
CA ASN A 35 -7.73 6.01 12.43
C ASN A 35 -7.74 6.97 13.63
N LYS A 36 -7.00 6.65 14.70
CA LYS A 36 -6.93 7.49 15.92
C LYS A 36 -5.51 7.96 16.19
N ASN A 37 -5.39 8.96 17.06
CA ASN A 37 -4.11 9.44 17.59
C ASN A 37 -3.51 8.50 18.66
N GLN A 38 -3.82 7.20 18.60
CA GLN A 38 -3.21 6.23 19.50
C GLN A 38 -1.73 6.05 19.10
N LYS A 39 -0.84 6.07 20.09
CA LYS A 39 0.58 5.77 19.87
C LYS A 39 0.70 4.32 19.42
N GLY A 40 1.25 4.13 18.22
CA GLY A 40 1.60 2.82 17.72
C GLY A 40 3.04 2.47 18.09
N SER A 41 3.59 1.51 17.36
CA SER A 41 5.04 1.29 17.32
C SER A 41 5.70 2.34 16.44
N ILE A 42 7.03 2.52 16.59
CA ILE A 42 7.85 3.36 15.70
C ILE A 42 7.59 3.00 14.21
N ARG A 43 7.37 1.72 13.92
CA ARG A 43 7.08 1.23 12.57
C ARG A 43 5.74 1.75 12.04
N THR A 44 4.67 1.69 12.83
CA THR A 44 3.34 2.15 12.42
C THR A 44 3.28 3.66 12.32
N ASP A 45 3.97 4.38 13.20
CA ASP A 45 4.05 5.84 13.16
C ASP A 45 4.79 6.33 11.91
N ARG A 46 5.89 5.66 11.53
CA ARG A 46 6.58 5.94 10.26
C ARG A 46 5.68 5.74 9.03
N ILE A 47 4.81 4.73 9.06
CA ILE A 47 3.86 4.47 7.97
C ILE A 47 2.81 5.59 7.92
N LYS A 48 2.27 6.02 9.07
CA LYS A 48 1.35 7.18 9.13
C LYS A 48 1.98 8.43 8.54
N LEU A 49 3.21 8.76 8.96
CA LEU A 49 3.92 9.96 8.51
C LEU A 49 4.22 9.92 7.00
N ARG A 50 4.45 8.73 6.44
CA ARG A 50 4.71 8.57 5.00
C ARG A 50 3.49 8.87 4.13
N HIS A 51 2.30 8.52 4.59
CA HIS A 51 1.06 8.56 3.80
C HIS A 51 0.16 9.72 4.20
N GLN A 52 0.75 10.88 4.54
CA GLN A 52 0.00 12.09 4.91
C GLN A 52 -0.65 12.79 3.71
N ASP A 53 -0.19 12.45 2.51
CA ASP A 53 -0.69 12.89 1.21
C ASP A 53 -1.99 12.20 0.78
N VAL A 54 -2.30 11.04 1.37
CA VAL A 54 -3.51 10.26 1.05
C VAL A 54 -4.55 10.39 2.15
N ARG A 55 -5.79 10.71 1.78
CA ARG A 55 -6.95 10.66 2.68
C ARG A 55 -7.50 9.23 2.74
N TYR A 56 -7.11 8.47 3.76
CA TYR A 56 -7.59 7.10 3.94
C TYR A 56 -8.15 6.81 5.34
N GLU A 57 -9.01 5.80 5.42
CA GLU A 57 -9.53 5.23 6.66
C GLU A 57 -9.36 3.71 6.64
N VAL A 58 -8.90 3.14 7.75
CA VAL A 58 -8.71 1.70 7.90
C VAL A 58 -9.97 1.06 8.46
N VAL A 59 -10.57 0.13 7.72
CA VAL A 59 -11.83 -0.52 8.07
C VAL A 59 -11.59 -1.99 8.37
N TYR A 60 -12.14 -2.47 9.48
CA TYR A 60 -12.10 -3.88 9.83
C TYR A 60 -13.13 -4.66 9.02
N GLN A 61 -12.72 -5.76 8.42
CA GLN A 61 -13.60 -6.77 7.84
C GLN A 61 -13.14 -8.17 8.27
N GLU A 62 -14.08 -9.08 8.48
CA GLU A 62 -13.75 -10.45 8.86
C GLU A 62 -12.94 -11.16 7.77
N GLY A 63 -11.87 -11.84 8.16
CA GLY A 63 -10.91 -12.48 7.23
C GLY A 63 -11.54 -13.44 6.23
N LYS A 64 -12.66 -14.11 6.58
CA LYS A 64 -13.37 -15.02 5.66
C LYS A 64 -13.89 -14.33 4.39
N LEU A 65 -14.14 -13.02 4.46
CA LEU A 65 -14.65 -12.23 3.34
C LEU A 65 -13.53 -11.56 2.52
N ILE A 66 -12.29 -11.63 3.00
CA ILE A 66 -11.16 -10.91 2.42
C ILE A 66 -10.48 -11.78 1.36
N GLN A 67 -10.60 -11.37 0.09
CA GLN A 67 -10.03 -12.10 -1.05
C GLN A 67 -8.49 -12.03 -1.10
N VAL A 68 -7.88 -10.99 -0.51
CA VAL A 68 -6.42 -10.81 -0.55
C VAL A 68 -5.64 -11.84 0.27
N ASP A 69 -6.29 -12.58 1.19
CA ASP A 69 -5.63 -13.67 1.92
C ASP A 69 -5.14 -14.75 0.96
N PHE A 70 -5.96 -15.13 -0.04
CA PHE A 70 -5.59 -16.11 -1.05
C PHE A 70 -4.35 -15.68 -1.84
N THR A 71 -4.34 -14.44 -2.35
CA THR A 71 -3.21 -13.88 -3.10
C THR A 71 -1.95 -13.82 -2.25
N SER A 72 -2.08 -13.50 -0.95
CA SER A 72 -0.93 -13.44 -0.05
C SER A 72 -0.32 -14.81 0.24
N ARG A 73 -1.16 -15.86 0.40
CA ARG A 73 -0.72 -17.24 0.67
C ARG A 73 -0.17 -17.96 -0.55
N LYS A 74 -0.62 -17.57 -1.74
CA LYS A 74 -0.21 -18.15 -3.02
C LYS A 74 0.82 -17.30 -3.77
N ALA A 75 1.45 -16.36 -3.08
CA ALA A 75 2.57 -15.61 -3.62
C ALA A 75 3.70 -16.60 -4.00
N GLN A 76 4.16 -16.53 -5.25
CA GLN A 76 5.30 -17.31 -5.69
C GLN A 76 6.56 -16.81 -4.95
N PRO A 77 7.39 -17.71 -4.40
CA PRO A 77 8.63 -17.28 -3.76
C PRO A 77 9.55 -16.68 -4.81
N LEU A 78 10.24 -15.60 -4.46
CA LEU A 78 11.18 -14.90 -5.36
C LEU A 78 12.29 -15.81 -5.91
N GLN A 79 12.57 -16.92 -5.22
CA GLN A 79 13.57 -17.91 -5.62
C GLN A 79 13.09 -18.82 -6.77
N MET A 80 11.77 -18.91 -6.99
CA MET A 80 11.17 -19.68 -8.08
C MET A 80 10.88 -18.82 -9.32
N MET A 81 11.19 -17.53 -9.26
CA MET A 81 11.05 -16.60 -10.37
C MET A 81 12.23 -16.76 -11.33
N THR A 82 11.96 -16.72 -12.63
CA THR A 82 13.02 -16.70 -13.65
C THR A 82 13.79 -15.38 -13.60
N ASN A 83 15.01 -15.35 -14.17
CA ASN A 83 15.80 -14.13 -14.21
C ASN A 83 15.11 -13.02 -15.01
N GLU A 84 14.39 -13.38 -16.08
CA GLU A 84 13.64 -12.45 -16.93
C GLU A 84 12.49 -11.78 -16.15
N GLU A 85 11.64 -12.59 -15.49
CA GLU A 85 10.54 -12.07 -14.64
C GLU A 85 11.05 -11.16 -13.51
N ARG A 86 12.25 -11.43 -13.00
CA ARG A 86 12.87 -10.60 -11.97
C ARG A 86 13.33 -9.26 -12.52
N GLU A 87 13.96 -9.23 -13.69
CA GLU A 87 14.39 -8.01 -14.35
C GLU A 87 13.18 -7.14 -14.71
N GLU A 88 12.13 -7.72 -15.29
CA GLU A 88 10.86 -7.03 -15.55
C GLU A 88 10.25 -6.45 -14.27
N ALA A 89 10.26 -7.20 -13.17
CA ALA A 89 9.74 -6.72 -11.89
C ALA A 89 10.56 -5.55 -11.33
N GLU A 90 11.89 -5.58 -11.46
CA GLU A 90 12.78 -4.49 -11.05
C GLU A 90 12.56 -3.24 -11.92
N GLU A 91 12.44 -3.40 -13.24
CA GLU A 91 12.11 -2.29 -14.15
C GLU A 91 10.75 -1.66 -13.84
N LEU A 92 9.71 -2.47 -13.65
CA LEU A 92 8.37 -1.99 -13.30
C LEU A 92 8.37 -1.24 -11.96
N ASN A 93 9.14 -1.73 -11.00
CA ASN A 93 9.29 -1.10 -9.70
C ASN A 93 10.02 0.25 -9.81
N ASN A 94 11.09 0.31 -10.60
CA ASN A 94 11.82 1.54 -10.88
C ASN A 94 10.93 2.58 -11.59
N LEU A 95 10.20 2.16 -12.62
CA LEU A 95 9.27 3.03 -13.35
C LEU A 95 8.20 3.61 -12.42
N LEU A 96 7.63 2.80 -11.52
CA LEU A 96 6.66 3.25 -10.53
C LEU A 96 7.22 4.38 -9.64
N TYR A 97 8.48 4.30 -9.23
CA TYR A 97 9.12 5.32 -8.38
C TYR A 97 9.63 6.54 -9.15
N MET A 98 9.79 6.45 -10.46
CA MET A 98 10.23 7.57 -11.31
C MET A 98 9.06 8.41 -11.83
N LEU A 99 7.87 7.83 -12.00
CA LEU A 99 6.66 8.53 -12.46
C LEU A 99 6.26 9.77 -11.64
N PRO A 100 6.40 9.83 -10.30
CA PRO A 100 6.05 11.02 -9.52
C PRO A 100 6.99 12.22 -9.75
N LEU A 101 8.15 12.02 -10.41
CA LEU A 101 9.16 13.06 -10.64
C LEU A 101 9.04 13.75 -12.00
N VAL A 102 8.18 13.24 -12.89
CA VAL A 102 7.89 13.90 -14.16
C VAL A 102 6.77 14.89 -13.92
N GLU A 103 7.12 16.13 -13.60
CA GLU A 103 6.14 17.21 -13.57
C GLU A 103 5.41 17.27 -14.92
N PRO A 104 4.09 17.50 -14.93
CA PRO A 104 3.38 17.74 -16.17
C PRO A 104 3.98 19.00 -16.80
N ASN A 105 4.65 18.83 -17.95
CA ASN A 105 5.10 19.93 -18.79
C ASN A 105 3.95 20.93 -18.93
N THR A 106 4.13 22.09 -18.30
CA THR A 106 3.20 23.21 -18.36
C THR A 106 3.25 23.74 -19.80
N ILE A 107 2.19 23.48 -20.56
CA ILE A 107 1.88 24.20 -21.80
C ILE A 107 0.93 25.34 -21.43
#